data_AF-A0A354X9W9-F1
#
_entry.id   AF-A0A354X9W9-F1
#
_cell.length_a   1.000
_cell.length_b   1.000
_cell.length_c   1.000
_cell.angle_alpha   90.00
_cell.angle_beta   90.00
_cell.angle_gamma   90.00
#
_symmetry.space_group_name_H-M   'P 1'
#
loop_
_entity.id
_entity.type
_entity.pdbx_description
1 polymer ?
#
loop_
_entity_poly.entity_id
_entity_poly.type
_entity_poly.pdbx_seq_one_letter_code
_entity_poly.pdbx_strand_id
1 'polypeptide(L)'
;MGKFQTLLNNEKTSGFVLIACTLLSLFMANSGFGESYQSIWTFPLGAHSAEHWINDGLMAVFFLLVGLELVDELYRGRLSSFQTAMLPLSGALGGMLLPAAIYLMWNAGTPTASGFGIPMATDIAFALAFLSLMGNR
;
A
#
# COMPACT_ATOMS: atom_id res chain seq x y z
N MET A 1 -29.25 -6.68 3.24
CA MET A 1 -27.98 -6.24 3.87
C MET A 1 -26.96 -7.40 3.98
N GLY A 2 -26.78 -8.26 2.96
CA GLY A 2 -26.15 -9.58 3.16
C GLY A 2 -25.22 -10.12 2.07
N LYS A 3 -24.95 -9.35 1.01
CA LYS A 3 -24.00 -9.76 -0.07
C LYS A 3 -22.69 -8.98 -0.06
N PHE A 4 -22.71 -7.73 0.41
CA PHE A 4 -21.50 -6.89 0.49
C PHE A 4 -20.62 -7.28 1.69
N GLN A 5 -21.24 -7.60 2.84
CA GLN A 5 -20.52 -8.10 4.01
C GLN A 5 -19.77 -9.41 3.72
N THR A 6 -20.35 -10.33 2.94
CA THR A 6 -19.74 -11.62 2.58
C THR A 6 -18.61 -11.49 1.56
N LEU A 7 -18.61 -10.45 0.72
CA LEU A 7 -17.48 -10.10 -0.14
C LEU A 7 -16.33 -9.46 0.64
N LEU A 8 -16.65 -8.67 1.67
CA LEU A 8 -15.67 -8.11 2.61
C LEU A 8 -15.12 -9.17 3.58
N ASN A 9 -15.87 -10.24 3.85
CA ASN A 9 -15.49 -11.30 4.79
C ASN A 9 -14.51 -12.33 4.22
N ASN A 10 -13.91 -12.05 3.05
CA ASN A 10 -12.89 -12.89 2.47
C ASN A 10 -11.71 -11.99 2.10
N GLU A 11 -10.80 -11.77 3.05
CA GLU A 11 -9.54 -11.04 2.85
C GLU A 11 -8.76 -11.54 1.62
N LYS A 12 -9.00 -12.79 1.22
CA LYS A 12 -8.47 -13.39 0.00
C LYS A 12 -9.01 -12.75 -1.28
N THR A 13 -10.27 -12.33 -1.28
CA THR A 13 -10.95 -11.75 -2.44
C THR A 13 -10.45 -10.35 -2.74
N SER A 14 -10.20 -9.51 -1.73
CA SER A 14 -9.61 -8.18 -1.93
C SER A 14 -8.18 -8.27 -2.49
N GLY A 15 -7.37 -9.18 -1.97
CA GLY A 15 -6.02 -9.45 -2.49
C GLY A 15 -6.01 -9.91 -3.95
N PHE A 16 -6.93 -10.80 -4.33
CA PHE A 16 -7.04 -11.25 -5.72
C PHE A 16 -7.49 -10.14 -6.67
N VAL A 17 -8.45 -9.31 -6.26
CA VAL A 17 -8.89 -8.14 -7.04
C VAL A 17 -7.75 -7.16 -7.26
N LEU A 18 -6.93 -6.90 -6.23
CA LEU A 18 -5.75 -6.04 -6.36
C LEU A 18 -4.77 -6.58 -7.40
N ILE A 19 -4.39 -7.86 -7.31
CA ILE A 19 -3.50 -8.52 -8.27
C ILE A 19 -4.06 -8.42 -9.70
N ALA A 20 -5.36 -8.69 -9.89
CA ALA A 20 -6.01 -8.61 -11.18
C ALA A 20 -5.96 -7.18 -11.75
N CYS A 21 -6.24 -6.16 -10.94
CA CYS A 21 -6.14 -4.75 -11.33
C CYS A 21 -4.70 -4.37 -11.71
N THR A 22 -3.69 -4.81 -10.95
CA THR A 22 -2.28 -4.55 -11.25
C THR A 22 -1.85 -5.19 -12.56
N LEU A 23 -2.22 -6.46 -12.80
CA LEU A 23 -1.92 -7.15 -14.05
C LEU A 23 -2.61 -6.49 -15.25
N LEU A 24 -3.87 -6.07 -15.09
CA LEU A 24 -4.61 -5.36 -16.12
C LEU A 24 -3.98 -4.00 -16.42
N SER A 25 -3.58 -3.24 -15.40
CA SER A 25 -2.88 -1.96 -15.55
C SER A 25 -1.55 -2.13 -16.30
N LEU A 26 -0.73 -3.12 -15.91
CA LEU A 26 0.52 -3.43 -16.60
C LEU A 26 0.29 -3.85 -18.05
N PHE A 27 -0.73 -4.68 -18.31
CA PHE A 27 -1.09 -5.09 -19.65
C PHE A 27 -1.50 -3.89 -20.52
N MET A 28 -2.36 -3.00 -20.02
CA MET A 28 -2.77 -1.80 -20.75
C MET A 28 -1.60 -0.87 -21.02
N ALA A 29 -0.72 -0.63 -20.04
CA ALA A 29 0.44 0.23 -20.16
C ALA A 29 1.48 -0.28 -21.19
N ASN A 30 1.63 -1.61 -21.33
CA ASN A 30 2.57 -2.22 -22.28
C ASN A 30 1.92 -2.60 -23.63
N SER A 31 0.63 -2.34 -23.81
CA SER A 31 -0.10 -2.63 -25.06
C SER A 31 0.06 -1.50 -26.08
N GLY A 32 -0.41 -1.72 -27.31
CA GLY A 32 -0.49 -0.68 -28.34
C GLY A 32 -1.37 0.52 -27.98
N PHE A 33 -2.15 0.44 -26.88
CA PHE A 33 -2.95 1.53 -26.34
C PHE A 33 -2.28 2.26 -25.16
N GLY A 34 -1.00 1.97 -24.87
CA GLY A 34 -0.27 2.53 -23.73
C GLY A 34 -0.26 4.06 -23.70
N GLU A 35 -0.10 4.73 -24.84
CA GLU A 35 -0.14 6.21 -24.90
C GLU A 35 -1.52 6.76 -24.55
N SER A 36 -2.60 6.16 -25.06
CA SER A 36 -3.96 6.56 -24.70
C SER A 36 -4.23 6.30 -23.21
N TYR A 37 -3.77 5.18 -22.67
CA TYR A 37 -3.87 4.88 -21.24
C TYR A 37 -3.13 5.93 -20.39
N GLN A 38 -1.89 6.26 -20.73
CA GLN A 38 -1.11 7.27 -20.01
C GLN A 38 -1.75 8.66 -20.09
N SER A 39 -2.35 9.01 -21.24
CA SER A 39 -3.02 10.31 -21.43
C SER A 39 -4.22 10.53 -20.50
N ILE A 40 -4.88 9.45 -20.05
CA ILE A 40 -5.97 9.53 -19.07
C ILE A 40 -5.44 9.95 -17.71
N TRP A 41 -4.30 9.40 -17.28
CA TRP A 41 -3.69 9.71 -15.97
C TRP A 41 -3.10 11.12 -15.93
N THR A 42 -2.51 11.58 -17.03
CA THR A 42 -1.94 12.93 -17.14
C THR A 42 -2.98 13.99 -17.50
N PHE A 43 -4.23 13.61 -17.74
CA PHE A 43 -5.30 14.54 -18.09
C PHE A 43 -5.45 15.63 -17.02
N PRO A 44 -5.36 16.93 -17.36
CA PRO A 44 -5.42 18.00 -16.39
C PRO A 44 -6.84 18.18 -15.85
N LEU A 45 -6.99 18.08 -14.53
CA LEU A 45 -8.22 18.38 -13.79
C LEU A 45 -7.97 19.57 -12.87
N GLY A 46 -8.16 20.78 -13.39
CA GLY A 46 -7.87 22.02 -12.67
C GLY A 46 -6.36 22.24 -12.52
N ALA A 47 -5.88 22.36 -11.28
CA ALA A 47 -4.47 22.63 -10.98
C ALA A 47 -3.56 21.39 -11.00
N HIS A 48 -4.14 20.19 -11.03
CA HIS A 48 -3.40 18.92 -10.94
C HIS A 48 -3.88 17.92 -12.00
N SER A 49 -3.09 16.88 -12.24
CA SER A 49 -3.48 15.77 -13.13
C SER A 49 -4.55 14.88 -12.49
N ALA A 50 -5.26 14.10 -13.32
CA ALA A 50 -6.20 13.09 -12.86
C ALA A 50 -5.54 12.10 -11.90
N GLU A 51 -4.30 11.69 -12.19
CA GLU A 51 -3.48 10.85 -11.31
C GLU A 51 -3.36 11.44 -9.90
N HIS A 52 -3.03 12.73 -9.78
CA HIS A 52 -2.80 13.36 -8.48
C HIS A 52 -4.09 13.43 -7.66
N TRP A 53 -5.22 13.81 -8.29
CA TRP A 53 -6.52 13.82 -7.64
C TRP A 53 -6.95 12.43 -7.15
N ILE A 54 -6.76 11.41 -7.98
CA ILE A 54 -7.12 10.03 -7.64
C ILE A 54 -6.21 9.54 -6.50
N ASN A 55 -4.90 9.81 -6.57
CA ASN A 55 -3.95 9.41 -5.54
C ASN A 55 -4.29 10.06 -4.20
N ASP A 56 -4.39 11.39 -4.15
CA ASP A 56 -4.67 12.11 -2.90
C ASP A 56 -6.04 11.73 -2.33
N GLY A 57 -7.05 11.61 -3.19
CA GLY A 57 -8.41 11.23 -2.77
C GLY A 57 -8.48 9.81 -2.20
N LEU A 58 -7.93 8.82 -2.91
CA LEU A 58 -7.94 7.42 -2.45
C LEU A 58 -7.02 7.23 -1.23
N MET A 59 -5.85 7.87 -1.21
CA MET A 59 -4.92 7.78 -0.09
C MET A 59 -5.48 8.46 1.16
N ALA A 60 -6.21 9.56 1.03
CA ALA A 60 -6.90 10.18 2.16
C ALA A 60 -7.92 9.22 2.80
N VAL A 61 -8.73 8.53 1.99
CA VAL A 61 -9.68 7.52 2.49
C VAL A 61 -8.93 6.32 3.10
N PHE A 62 -7.88 5.84 2.44
CA PHE A 62 -7.07 4.72 2.93
C PHE A 62 -6.44 5.03 4.29
N PHE A 63 -5.76 6.17 4.43
CA PHE A 63 -5.12 6.56 5.68
C PHE A 63 -6.13 6.91 6.78
N LEU A 64 -7.32 7.40 6.44
CA LEU A 64 -8.40 7.55 7.42
C LEU A 64 -8.79 6.19 8.01
N LEU A 65 -9.01 5.17 7.18
CA LEU A 65 -9.34 3.82 7.63
C LEU A 65 -8.20 3.20 8.46
N VAL A 66 -6.96 3.28 7.97
CA VAL A 66 -5.78 2.81 8.71
C VAL A 66 -5.63 3.55 10.04
N GLY A 67 -5.87 4.86 10.07
CA GLY A 67 -5.81 5.66 11.29
C GLY A 67 -6.85 5.25 12.33
N LEU A 68 -8.09 4.98 11.90
CA LEU A 68 -9.16 4.49 12.78
C LEU A 68 -8.83 3.10 13.35
N GLU A 69 -8.31 2.20 12.52
CA GLU A 69 -7.87 0.86 12.93
C GLU A 69 -6.71 0.93 13.93
N LEU A 70 -5.73 1.80 13.66
CA LEU A 70 -4.57 1.99 14.53
C LEU A 70 -5.01 2.54 15.90
N VAL A 71 -5.97 3.46 15.92
CA VAL A 71 -6.56 3.95 17.18
C VAL A 71 -7.24 2.80 17.92
N ASP A 72 -8.05 1.96 17.28
CA ASP A 72 -8.68 0.82 17.95
C ASP A 72 -7.65 -0.18 18.51
N GLU A 73 -6.59 -0.48 17.74
CA GLU A 73 -5.51 -1.39 18.13
C GLU A 73 -4.70 -0.85 19.33
N LEU A 74 -4.56 0.48 19.45
CA LEU A 74 -3.94 1.16 20.59
C LEU A 74 -4.80 1.09 21.85
N TYR A 75 -6.13 1.16 21.75
CA TYR A 75 -7.02 1.15 22.92
C TYR A 75 -7.42 -0.26 23.37
N ARG A 76 -7.68 -1.17 22.43
CA ARG A 76 -8.28 -2.49 22.68
C ARG A 76 -7.46 -3.65 22.13
N GLY A 77 -6.52 -3.39 21.21
CA GLY A 77 -5.74 -4.40 20.52
C GLY A 77 -4.39 -4.72 21.15
N ARG A 78 -3.50 -5.28 20.33
CA ARG A 78 -2.17 -5.78 20.74
C ARG A 78 -1.17 -4.67 21.04
N LEU A 79 -1.47 -3.44 20.64
CA LEU A 79 -0.66 -2.26 20.93
C LEU A 79 -1.03 -1.57 22.25
N SER A 80 -2.08 -2.05 22.94
CA SER A 80 -2.58 -1.43 24.18
C SER A 80 -1.65 -1.64 25.39
N SER A 81 -0.83 -2.70 25.39
CA SER A 81 0.17 -2.93 26.44
C SER A 81 1.58 -2.76 25.88
N PHE A 82 2.44 -2.09 26.65
CA PHE A 82 3.84 -1.87 26.25
C PHE A 82 4.59 -3.18 26.00
N GLN A 83 4.34 -4.22 26.80
CA GLN A 83 4.99 -5.51 26.63
C GLN A 83 4.61 -6.19 25.30
N THR A 84 3.33 -6.14 24.91
CA THR A 84 2.86 -6.74 23.66
C THR A 84 3.21 -5.89 22.43
N ALA A 85 3.25 -4.56 22.58
CA ALA A 85 3.58 -3.62 21.51
C ALA A 85 5.06 -3.64 21.10
N MET A 86 5.96 -3.99 22.03
CA MET A 86 7.41 -3.94 21.80
C MET A 86 7.87 -4.84 20.64
N LEU A 87 7.25 -6.03 20.50
CA LEU A 87 7.61 -6.98 19.45
C LEU A 87 7.22 -6.47 18.04
N PRO A 88 5.96 -6.08 17.77
CA PRO A 88 5.58 -5.44 16.50
C PRO A 88 6.38 -4.16 16.22
N LEU A 89 6.58 -3.31 17.22
CA LEU A 89 7.26 -2.02 17.05
C LEU A 89 8.73 -2.19 16.65
N SER A 90 9.45 -3.09 17.32
CA SER A 90 10.84 -3.39 16.99
C SER A 90 10.97 -4.03 15.59
N GLY A 91 10.06 -4.92 15.23
CA GLY A 91 9.98 -5.49 13.88
C GLY A 91 9.74 -4.43 12.80
N ALA A 92 8.79 -3.51 13.04
CA ALA A 92 8.50 -2.41 12.13
C ALA A 92 9.67 -1.43 12.00
N LEU A 93 10.28 -1.02 13.11
CA LEU A 93 11.47 -0.14 13.11
C LEU A 93 12.63 -0.78 12.35
N GLY A 94 12.92 -2.06 12.59
CA GLY A 94 13.95 -2.78 11.84
C GLY A 94 13.62 -2.87 10.35
N GLY A 95 12.37 -3.21 10.02
CA GLY A 95 11.87 -3.28 8.65
C GLY A 95 11.84 -1.94 7.91
N MET A 96 11.81 -0.81 8.62
CA MET A 96 11.86 0.54 8.04
C MET A 96 13.29 1.07 7.92
N LEU A 97 14.08 0.96 9.00
CA LEU A 97 15.41 1.56 9.05
C LEU A 97 16.42 0.84 8.15
N LEU A 98 16.37 -0.50 8.08
CA LEU A 98 17.33 -1.25 7.28
C LEU A 98 17.19 -0.97 5.78
N PRO A 99 16.00 -1.05 5.14
CA PRO A 99 15.88 -0.75 3.71
C PRO A 99 16.20 0.71 3.39
N ALA A 100 15.78 1.66 4.24
CA ALA A 100 16.10 3.08 4.07
C ALA A 100 17.61 3.33 4.12
N ALA A 101 18.31 2.74 5.09
CA ALA A 101 19.76 2.89 5.24
C ALA A 101 20.50 2.31 4.03
N ILE A 102 20.12 1.11 3.57
CA ILE A 102 20.71 0.49 2.37
C ILE A 102 20.52 1.39 1.14
N TYR A 103 19.30 1.92 0.94
CA TYR A 103 19.02 2.82 -0.17
C TYR A 103 19.84 4.11 -0.12
N LEU A 104 19.94 4.74 1.06
CA LEU A 104 20.70 5.97 1.25
C LEU A 104 22.20 5.76 1.05
N MET A 105 22.76 4.64 1.53
CA MET A 105 24.18 4.32 1.31
C MET A 105 24.49 4.20 -0.19
N TRP A 106 23.58 3.61 -0.96
CA TRP A 106 23.79 3.40 -2.40
C TRP A 106 23.50 4.63 -3.25
N ASN A 107 22.55 5.47 -2.83
CA ASN A 107 22.14 6.69 -3.57
C ASN A 107 22.73 7.98 -2.99
N ALA A 108 23.68 7.90 -2.05
CA ALA A 108 24.30 9.07 -1.45
C ALA A 108 24.92 9.99 -2.51
N GLY A 109 24.61 11.28 -2.46
CA GLY A 109 25.13 12.29 -3.40
C GLY A 109 24.41 12.36 -4.75
N THR A 110 23.34 11.57 -4.95
CA THR A 110 22.51 11.64 -6.15
C THR A 110 21.22 12.43 -5.90
N PRO A 111 20.57 12.98 -6.95
CA PRO A 111 19.26 13.63 -6.81
C PRO A 111 18.15 12.70 -6.30
N THR A 112 18.32 11.37 -6.41
CA THR A 112 17.34 10.37 -5.98
C THR A 112 17.45 10.00 -4.50
N ALA A 113 18.41 10.57 -3.75
CA ALA A 113 18.60 10.29 -2.33
C ALA A 113 17.36 10.60 -1.47
N SER A 114 16.53 11.56 -1.88
CA SER A 114 15.25 11.89 -1.20
C SER A 114 14.22 10.75 -1.27
N GLY A 115 14.40 9.78 -2.17
CA GLY A 115 13.53 8.62 -2.35
C GLY A 115 13.69 7.51 -1.31
N PHE A 116 14.40 7.74 -0.19
CA PHE A 116 14.64 6.73 0.83
C PHE A 116 13.38 6.16 1.48
N GLY A 117 12.25 6.88 1.40
CA GLY A 117 10.94 6.42 1.86
C GLY A 117 10.30 5.33 0.99
N ILE A 118 10.71 5.21 -0.29
CA ILE A 118 10.17 4.21 -1.22
C ILE A 118 10.36 2.77 -0.71
N PRO A 119 11.59 2.34 -0.33
CA PRO A 119 11.82 0.98 0.17
C PRO A 119 11.29 0.72 1.58
N MET A 120 10.82 1.76 2.30
CA MET A 120 10.24 1.61 3.64
C MET A 120 8.77 1.17 3.60
N ALA A 121 8.07 1.51 2.51
CA ALA A 121 6.64 1.26 2.40
C ALA A 121 6.36 -0.23 2.17
N THR A 122 5.45 -0.80 2.96
CA THR A 122 4.96 -2.17 2.81
C THR A 122 3.48 -2.16 2.44
N ASP A 123 3.13 -2.83 1.33
CA ASP A 123 1.73 -3.00 0.93
C ASP A 123 1.14 -4.23 1.62
N ILE A 124 0.39 -3.98 2.69
CA ILE A 124 -0.25 -5.02 3.51
C ILE A 124 -1.25 -5.84 2.67
N ALA A 125 -1.95 -5.21 1.70
CA ALA A 125 -2.92 -5.92 0.88
C ALA A 125 -2.25 -6.96 -0.03
N PHE A 126 -1.10 -6.61 -0.63
CA PHE A 126 -0.27 -7.58 -1.37
C PHE A 126 0.31 -8.66 -0.45
N ALA A 127 0.83 -8.30 0.72
CA ALA A 127 1.40 -9.26 1.67
C ALA A 127 0.35 -10.30 2.10
N LEU A 128 -0.86 -9.87 2.48
CA LEU A 128 -1.96 -10.76 2.84
C LEU A 128 -2.46 -11.59 1.65
N ALA A 129 -2.51 -11.02 0.45
CA ALA A 129 -2.87 -11.76 -0.76
C ALA A 129 -1.93 -12.96 -0.97
N PHE A 130 -0.61 -12.73 -0.92
CA PHE A 130 0.40 -13.77 -1.06
C PHE A 130 0.37 -14.80 0.08
N LEU A 131 0.22 -14.36 1.33
CA LEU A 131 0.08 -15.27 2.47
C LEU A 131 -1.17 -16.16 2.33
N SER A 132 -2.27 -15.61 1.81
CA SER A 132 -3.49 -16.38 1.58
C SER A 132 -3.36 -17.44 0.48
N LEU A 133 -2.49 -17.20 -0.50
CA LEU A 133 -2.12 -18.13 -1.58
C LEU A 133 -1.24 -19.28 -1.08
N MET A 134 -0.39 -19.03 -0.08
CA MET A 134 0.48 -20.06 0.51
C MET A 134 -0.27 -21.11 1.33
N GLY A 135 -1.57 -20.90 1.59
CA GLY A 135 -2.42 -21.87 2.28
C GLY A 135 -2.12 -22.00 3.77
N ASN A 136 -2.87 -22.87 4.45
CA ASN A 136 -2.76 -23.07 5.89
C ASN A 136 -1.54 -23.97 6.18
N ARG A 137 -0.41 -23.39 6.55
CA ARG A 137 0.73 -24.10 7.15
C ARG A 137 1.05 -23.47 8.50
#